data_AF-A0A7K2XGD1-F1
#
_entry.id   AF-A0A7K2XGD1-F1
#
_cell.length_a   1.000
_cell.length_b   1.000
_cell.length_c   1.000
_cell.angle_alpha   90.00
_cell.angle_beta   90.00
_cell.angle_gamma   90.00
#
_symmetry.space_group_name_H-M   'P 1'
#
loop_
_entity.id
_entity.type
_entity.pdbx_description
1 polymer ?
#
loop_
_entity_poly.entity_id
_entity_poly.type
_entity_poly.pdbx_seq_one_letter_code
_entity_poly.pdbx_strand_id
1 'polypeptide(L)'
;MARPRRHDPGRRERIVDAALRVAGRSGIAGLSHRTVAAEADVPLGSTTYHFASLDELLVAALRKANENFGRQLRERSALLGPDADLAAVLARFLGEWLGGERTGVELEYELYLAALRRPALRPVAAEWTEAATAALA
;
A
#
# COMPACT_ATOMS: atom_id res chain seq x y z
N MET A 1 11.32 7.91 -36.17
CA MET A 1 12.45 7.63 -35.25
C MET A 1 11.92 6.93 -33.99
N ALA A 2 12.23 5.64 -33.81
CA ALA A 2 11.82 4.87 -32.65
C ALA A 2 12.79 5.11 -31.48
N ARG A 3 12.30 5.73 -30.40
CA ARG A 3 13.10 6.09 -29.22
C ARG A 3 13.29 4.85 -28.32
N PRO A 4 14.51 4.53 -27.87
CA PRO A 4 14.77 3.31 -27.12
C PRO A 4 14.17 3.46 -25.71
N ARG A 5 13.04 2.81 -25.42
CA ARG A 5 12.48 2.75 -24.06
C ARG A 5 12.98 1.50 -23.35
N ARG A 6 14.29 1.40 -23.19
CA ARG A 6 14.91 0.36 -22.36
C ARG A 6 15.25 1.00 -21.01
N HIS A 7 14.53 0.54 -19.99
CA HIS A 7 14.70 0.85 -18.58
C HIS A 7 14.35 2.29 -18.15
N ASP A 8 13.08 2.52 -17.84
CA ASP A 8 12.63 3.65 -17.02
C ASP A 8 12.60 3.16 -15.56
N PRO A 9 13.63 3.45 -14.75
CA PRO A 9 13.82 2.82 -13.44
C PRO A 9 12.66 3.11 -12.47
N GLY A 10 11.93 4.22 -12.66
CA GLY A 10 10.77 4.57 -11.84
C GLY A 10 9.44 3.98 -12.35
N ARG A 11 9.43 3.26 -13.47
CA ARG A 11 8.18 2.82 -14.10
C ARG A 11 7.37 1.86 -13.25
N ARG A 12 8.04 0.87 -12.65
CA ARG A 12 7.39 -0.08 -11.75
C ARG A 12 6.73 0.65 -10.58
N GLU A 13 7.42 1.62 -9.99
CA GLU A 13 6.91 2.40 -8.87
C GLU A 13 5.72 3.28 -9.25
N ARG A 14 5.77 3.97 -10.39
CA ARG A 14 4.62 4.75 -10.89
C ARG A 14 3.38 3.89 -11.12
N ILE A 15 3.57 2.64 -11.57
CA ILE A 15 2.46 1.68 -11.72
C ILE A 15 1.88 1.29 -10.35
N VAL A 16 2.71 1.09 -9.33
CA VAL A 16 2.24 0.81 -7.97
C VAL A 16 1.50 2.02 -7.38
N ASP A 17 2.04 3.23 -7.56
CA ASP A 17 1.37 4.46 -7.10
C ASP A 17 0.02 4.67 -7.77
N ALA A 18 -0.06 4.39 -9.07
CA ALA A 18 -1.30 4.40 -9.81
C ALA A 18 -2.29 3.34 -9.29
N ALA A 19 -1.82 2.15 -8.93
CA ALA A 19 -2.69 1.14 -8.33
C ALA A 19 -3.27 1.61 -6.99
N LEU A 20 -2.46 2.23 -6.12
CA LEU A 20 -2.95 2.80 -4.87
C LEU A 20 -4.00 3.91 -5.12
N ARG A 21 -3.78 4.78 -6.11
CA ARG A 21 -4.76 5.82 -6.47
C ARG A 21 -6.06 5.25 -7.03
N VAL A 22 -5.99 4.24 -7.91
CA VAL A 22 -7.20 3.57 -8.44
C VAL A 22 -7.97 2.91 -7.30
N ALA A 23 -7.26 2.18 -6.43
CA ALA A 23 -7.88 1.47 -5.32
C ALA A 23 -8.50 2.43 -4.30
N GLY A 24 -7.84 3.55 -3.98
CA GLY A 24 -8.42 4.58 -3.11
C GLY A 24 -9.71 5.20 -3.68
N ARG A 25 -9.86 5.31 -5.01
CA ARG A 25 -11.07 5.90 -5.62
C ARG A 25 -12.17 4.90 -5.95
N SER A 26 -11.82 3.64 -6.23
CA SER A 26 -12.74 2.66 -6.82
C SER A 26 -12.73 1.30 -6.12
N GLY A 27 -12.03 1.22 -4.99
CA GLY A 27 -11.74 -0.02 -4.29
C GLY A 27 -10.87 -0.99 -5.10
N ILE A 28 -10.57 -2.14 -4.50
CA ILE A 28 -9.82 -3.22 -5.15
C ILE A 28 -10.61 -3.81 -6.32
N ALA A 29 -11.94 -3.76 -6.28
CA ALA A 29 -12.78 -4.20 -7.39
C ALA A 29 -12.52 -3.38 -8.68
N GLY A 30 -12.10 -2.11 -8.55
CA GLY A 30 -11.72 -1.25 -9.67
C GLY A 30 -10.31 -1.50 -10.22
N LEU A 31 -9.50 -2.35 -9.58
CA LEU A 31 -8.14 -2.61 -10.02
C LEU A 31 -8.08 -3.63 -11.16
N SER A 32 -7.40 -3.22 -12.23
CA SER A 32 -7.03 -4.06 -13.36
C SER A 32 -5.77 -3.49 -14.01
N HIS A 33 -5.05 -4.29 -14.79
CA HIS A 33 -3.93 -3.79 -15.60
C HIS A 33 -4.31 -2.60 -16.48
N ARG A 34 -5.55 -2.58 -17.00
CA ARG A 34 -6.05 -1.49 -17.84
C ARG A 34 -6.30 -0.21 -17.06
N THR A 35 -6.98 -0.29 -15.92
CA THR A 35 -7.28 0.89 -15.09
C THR A 35 -6.01 1.49 -14.52
N VAL A 36 -5.05 0.65 -14.12
CA VAL A 36 -3.74 1.11 -13.64
C VAL A 36 -2.87 1.67 -14.76
N ALA A 37 -2.87 1.06 -15.95
CA ALA A 37 -2.13 1.60 -17.09
C ALA A 37 -2.62 3.01 -17.48
N ALA A 38 -3.94 3.21 -17.47
CA ALA A 38 -4.55 4.51 -17.72
C ALA A 38 -4.17 5.52 -16.64
N GLU A 39 -4.26 5.16 -15.36
CA GLU A 39 -3.89 6.02 -14.23
C GLU A 39 -2.39 6.37 -14.19
N ALA A 40 -1.53 5.46 -14.63
CA ALA A 40 -0.08 5.66 -14.64
C ALA A 40 0.43 6.37 -15.92
N ASP A 41 -0.45 6.64 -16.88
CA ASP A 41 -0.12 7.12 -18.23
C ASP A 41 0.98 6.25 -18.89
N VAL A 42 0.76 4.94 -18.91
CA VAL A 42 1.67 3.96 -19.55
C VAL A 42 0.92 3.04 -20.50
N PRO A 43 1.58 2.47 -21.53
CA PRO A 43 0.99 1.41 -22.33
C PRO A 43 0.59 0.22 -21.46
N LEU A 44 -0.55 -0.43 -21.77
CA LEU A 44 -1.01 -1.64 -21.07
C LEU A 44 0.10 -2.68 -20.92
N GLY A 45 0.87 -2.92 -22.00
CA GLY A 45 2.00 -3.85 -22.01
C GLY A 45 3.10 -3.53 -20.99
N SER A 46 3.22 -2.27 -20.51
CA SER A 46 4.16 -1.92 -19.43
C SER A 46 3.70 -2.51 -18.09
N THR A 47 2.40 -2.54 -17.82
CA THR A 47 1.88 -3.13 -16.57
C THR A 47 2.08 -4.63 -16.56
N THR A 48 1.76 -5.32 -17.65
CA THR A 48 1.92 -6.78 -17.78
C THR A 48 3.39 -7.21 -17.88
N TYR A 49 4.29 -6.31 -18.29
CA TYR A 49 5.74 -6.54 -18.25
C TYR A 49 6.29 -6.51 -16.82
N HIS A 50 5.78 -5.63 -15.95
CA HIS A 50 6.26 -5.49 -14.57
C HIS A 50 5.50 -6.37 -13.56
N PHE A 51 4.27 -6.75 -13.88
CA PHE A 51 3.39 -7.55 -13.03
C PHE A 51 2.68 -8.55 -13.94
N ALA A 52 3.02 -9.84 -13.83
CA ALA A 52 2.47 -10.87 -14.68
C ALA A 52 0.99 -11.17 -14.36
N SER A 53 0.55 -10.81 -13.15
CA SER A 53 -0.83 -10.99 -12.70
C SER A 53 -1.33 -9.79 -11.90
N LEU A 54 -2.66 -9.70 -11.77
CA LEU A 54 -3.29 -8.72 -10.89
C LEU A 54 -2.88 -8.95 -9.42
N ASP A 55 -2.69 -10.22 -9.01
CA ASP A 55 -2.26 -10.55 -7.66
C ASP A 55 -0.86 -10.01 -7.37
N GLU A 56 0.09 -10.10 -8.31
CA GLU A 56 1.42 -9.49 -8.15
C GLU A 56 1.36 -7.97 -7.99
N LEU A 57 0.47 -7.32 -8.73
CA LEU A 57 0.25 -5.87 -8.62
C LEU A 57 -0.38 -5.50 -7.27
N LEU A 58 -1.37 -6.28 -6.81
CA LEU A 58 -2.01 -6.10 -5.50
C LEU A 58 -1.01 -6.33 -4.35
N VAL A 59 -0.14 -7.34 -4.47
CA VAL A 59 0.96 -7.61 -3.53
C VAL A 59 1.88 -6.39 -3.42
N ALA A 60 2.26 -5.80 -4.55
CA ALA A 60 3.13 -4.62 -4.56
C ALA A 60 2.43 -3.37 -3.99
N ALA A 61 1.14 -3.19 -4.28
CA ALA A 61 0.34 -2.11 -3.72
C ALA A 61 0.19 -2.24 -2.20
N LEU A 62 -0.19 -3.43 -1.70
CA LEU A 62 -0.32 -3.71 -0.27
C LEU A 62 1.02 -3.50 0.45
N ARG A 63 2.13 -3.95 -0.13
CA ARG A 63 3.46 -3.73 0.44
C ARG A 63 3.77 -2.24 0.60
N LYS A 64 3.51 -1.43 -0.44
CA LYS A 64 3.74 0.02 -0.38
C LYS A 64 2.81 0.72 0.63
N ALA A 65 1.55 0.30 0.73
CA ALA A 65 0.63 0.79 1.76
C ALA A 65 1.15 0.50 3.17
N ASN A 66 1.59 -0.74 3.43
CA ASN A 66 2.17 -1.15 4.71
C ASN A 66 3.45 -0.37 5.05
N GLU A 67 4.33 -0.13 4.07
CA GLU A 67 5.54 0.68 4.25
C GLU A 67 5.20 2.14 4.65
N ASN A 68 4.19 2.73 4.02
CA ASN A 68 3.72 4.07 4.34
C ASN A 68 3.10 4.15 5.73
N PHE A 69 2.28 3.17 6.10
CA PHE A 69 1.71 3.06 7.44
C PHE A 69 2.80 2.89 8.50
N GLY A 70 3.72 1.94 8.29
CA GLY A 70 4.82 1.67 9.22
C GLY A 70 5.76 2.87 9.39
N ARG A 71 5.97 3.67 8.34
CA ARG A 71 6.70 4.94 8.43
C ARG A 71 6.00 5.93 9.36
N GLN A 72 4.70 6.15 9.17
CA GLN A 72 3.90 7.04 10.02
C GLN A 72 3.88 6.58 11.48
N LEU A 73 3.77 5.26 11.71
CA LEU A 73 3.81 4.70 13.06
C LEU A 73 5.16 4.96 13.74
N ARG A 74 6.28 4.71 13.04
CA ARG A 74 7.64 4.96 13.57
C ARG A 74 7.92 6.44 13.82
N GLU A 75 7.51 7.32 12.91
CA GLU A 75 7.68 8.77 13.07
C GLU A 75 6.94 9.27 14.32
N ARG A 76 5.76 8.73 14.60
CA ARG A 76 4.98 9.08 15.79
C ARG A 76 5.51 8.42 17.06
N SER A 77 5.95 7.15 17.00
CA SER A 77 6.50 6.46 18.17
C SER A 77 7.85 7.03 18.61
N ALA A 78 8.65 7.54 17.68
CA ALA A 78 9.92 8.22 17.98
C ALA A 78 9.74 9.51 18.81
N LEU A 79 8.53 10.07 18.86
CA LEU A 79 8.20 11.25 19.67
C LEU A 79 7.85 10.90 21.12
N LEU A 80 7.82 9.60 21.46
CA LEU A 80 7.46 9.12 22.78
C LEU A 80 8.69 9.01 23.66
N GLY A 81 8.58 9.55 24.88
CA GLY A 81 9.57 9.32 25.93
C GLY A 81 9.44 7.91 26.53
N PRO A 82 10.46 7.43 27.26
CA PRO A 82 10.44 6.11 27.90
C PRO A 82 9.29 5.93 28.93
N ASP A 83 8.76 7.03 29.48
CA ASP A 83 7.66 7.03 30.44
C ASP A 83 6.28 7.28 29.80
N ALA A 84 6.18 7.17 28.47
CA ALA A 84 4.92 7.43 27.77
C ALA A 84 3.85 6.39 28.14
N ASP A 85 2.63 6.87 28.40
CA ASP A 85 1.45 6.02 28.52
C ASP A 85 1.10 5.43 27.14
N LEU A 86 1.56 4.20 26.91
CA LEU A 86 1.35 3.47 25.66
C LEU A 86 -0.14 3.37 25.27
N ALA A 87 -1.03 3.21 26.25
CA ALA A 87 -2.46 3.11 25.98
C ALA A 87 -3.02 4.44 25.47
N ALA A 88 -2.67 5.56 26.11
CA ALA A 88 -3.08 6.89 25.66
C ALA A 88 -2.50 7.24 24.28
N VAL A 89 -1.27 6.82 24.01
CA VAL A 89 -0.60 7.00 22.72
C VAL A 89 -1.32 6.22 21.62
N LEU A 90 -1.57 4.93 21.83
CA LEU A 90 -2.25 4.07 20.87
C LEU A 90 -3.66 4.57 20.59
N ALA A 91 -4.39 4.99 21.63
CA ALA A 91 -5.72 5.57 21.48
C ALA A 91 -5.70 6.85 20.62
N ARG A 92 -4.72 7.74 20.84
CA ARG A 92 -4.55 8.95 20.03
C ARG A 92 -4.18 8.63 18.59
N PHE A 93 -3.23 7.71 18.39
CA PHE A 93 -2.81 7.26 17.07
C PHE A 93 -3.99 6.70 16.26
N LEU A 94 -4.77 5.79 16.86
CA LEU A 94 -5.96 5.24 16.24
C LEU A 94 -7.00 6.34 15.98
N GLY A 95 -7.19 7.28 16.90
CA GLY A 95 -8.10 8.42 16.71
C GLY A 95 -7.72 9.31 15.52
N GLU A 96 -6.44 9.62 15.37
CA GLU A 96 -5.92 10.41 14.23
C GLU A 96 -5.96 9.63 12.92
N TRP A 97 -5.63 8.33 12.95
CA TRP A 97 -5.65 7.47 11.78
C TRP A 97 -7.08 7.29 11.27
N LEU A 98 -8.01 6.92 12.15
CA LEU A 98 -9.43 6.74 11.82
C LEU A 98 -10.16 8.08 11.54
N GLY A 99 -9.69 9.18 12.12
CA GLY A 99 -10.24 10.52 11.95
C GLY A 99 -9.67 11.31 10.77
N GLY A 100 -8.61 10.82 10.14
CA GLY A 100 -7.95 11.44 8.99
C GLY A 100 -8.69 11.23 7.66
N GLU A 101 -7.96 11.31 6.55
CA GLU A 101 -8.50 11.03 5.22
C GLU A 101 -8.90 9.55 5.11
N ARG A 102 -10.21 9.27 5.18
CA ARG A 102 -10.79 7.91 5.17
C ARG A 102 -10.28 7.04 4.03
N THR A 103 -10.00 7.63 2.87
CA THR A 103 -9.51 6.96 1.67
C THR A 103 -8.28 6.09 1.94
N GLY A 104 -7.34 6.56 2.77
CA GLY A 104 -6.13 5.81 3.09
C GLY A 104 -6.40 4.58 3.97
N VAL A 105 -7.19 4.78 5.03
CA VAL A 105 -7.59 3.71 5.96
C VAL A 105 -8.43 2.65 5.26
N GLU A 106 -9.42 3.09 4.47
CA GLU A 106 -10.30 2.19 3.71
C GLU A 106 -9.48 1.32 2.76
N LEU A 107 -8.51 1.91 2.05
CA LEU A 107 -7.62 1.19 1.15
C LEU A 107 -6.74 0.16 1.88
N GLU A 108 -6.14 0.54 3.01
CA GLU A 108 -5.31 -0.35 3.84
C GLU A 108 -6.13 -1.54 4.33
N TYR A 109 -7.34 -1.28 4.87
CA TYR A 109 -8.25 -2.33 5.33
C TYR A 109 -8.72 -3.22 4.20
N GLU A 110 -9.08 -2.66 3.04
CA GLU A 110 -9.55 -3.43 1.89
C GLU A 110 -8.46 -4.37 1.40
N LEU A 111 -7.20 -3.90 1.29
CA LEU A 111 -6.06 -4.69 0.83
C LEU A 111 -5.70 -5.79 1.83
N TYR A 112 -5.76 -5.48 3.13
CA TYR A 112 -5.52 -6.47 4.18
C TYR A 112 -6.61 -7.55 4.18
N LEU A 113 -7.89 -7.16 4.17
CA LEU A 113 -9.02 -8.09 4.18
C LEU A 113 -9.13 -8.91 2.89
N ALA A 114 -8.63 -8.40 1.77
CA ALA A 114 -8.56 -9.16 0.52
C ALA A 114 -7.72 -10.45 0.67
N ALA A 115 -6.74 -10.49 1.60
CA ALA A 115 -5.96 -11.69 1.88
C ALA A 115 -6.78 -12.88 2.42
N LEU A 116 -7.99 -12.63 2.94
CA LEU A 116 -8.93 -13.69 3.33
C LEU A 116 -9.37 -14.55 2.14
N ARG A 117 -9.50 -13.93 0.96
CA ARG A 117 -9.98 -14.59 -0.27
C ARG A 117 -8.91 -14.74 -1.35
N ARG A 118 -7.78 -14.01 -1.24
CA ARG A 118 -6.64 -14.08 -2.15
C ARG A 118 -5.38 -14.56 -1.43
N PRO A 119 -5.04 -15.87 -1.51
CA PRO A 119 -3.89 -16.43 -0.82
C PRO A 119 -2.55 -15.73 -1.11
N ALA A 120 -2.38 -15.17 -2.30
CA ALA A 120 -1.18 -14.43 -2.70
C ALA A 120 -0.88 -13.20 -1.82
N LEU A 121 -1.89 -12.60 -1.18
CA LEU A 121 -1.72 -11.44 -0.32
C LEU A 121 -1.35 -11.78 1.13
N ARG A 122 -1.52 -13.05 1.55
CA ARG A 122 -1.33 -13.46 2.95
C ARG A 122 0.07 -13.18 3.50
N PRO A 123 1.18 -13.46 2.77
CA PRO A 123 2.51 -13.16 3.29
C PRO A 123 2.68 -11.66 3.60
N VAL A 124 2.23 -10.80 2.69
CA VAL A 124 2.34 -9.34 2.86
C VAL A 124 1.42 -8.80 3.95
N ALA A 125 0.24 -9.41 4.11
CA ALA A 125 -0.65 -9.08 5.22
C ALA A 125 -0.01 -9.47 6.58
N ALA A 126 0.70 -10.61 6.65
CA ALA A 126 1.41 -11.01 7.85
C ALA A 126 2.59 -10.07 8.19
N GLU A 127 3.34 -9.61 7.19
CA GLU A 127 4.42 -8.63 7.38
C GLU A 127 3.93 -7.33 8.07
N TRP A 128 2.70 -6.89 7.78
CA TRP A 128 2.11 -5.74 8.47
C TRP A 128 1.93 -5.99 9.96
N THR A 129 1.39 -7.14 10.35
CA THR A 129 1.20 -7.48 11.76
C THR A 129 2.53 -7.56 12.50
N GLU A 130 3.54 -8.17 11.88
CA GLU A 130 4.88 -8.29 12.45
C GLU A 130 5.52 -6.91 12.67
N ALA A 131 5.49 -6.04 11.65
CA ALA A 131 6.03 -4.69 11.73
C ALA A 131 5.34 -3.81 12.78
N ALA A 132 4.01 -3.91 12.89
CA ALA A 132 3.25 -3.19 13.90
C ALA A 132 3.59 -3.66 15.32
N THR A 133 3.68 -4.98 15.54
CA THR A 133 4.07 -5.53 16.85
C THR A 133 5.49 -5.15 17.25
N ALA A 134 6.45 -5.17 16.31
CA ALA A 134 7.83 -4.79 16.58
C ALA A 134 8.00 -3.31 16.90
N ALA A 135 7.12 -2.43 16.39
CA ALA A 135 7.15 -1.01 16.69
C ALA A 135 6.58 -0.64 18.08
N LEU A 136 5.91 -1.59 18.74
CA LEU A 136 5.27 -1.42 20.05
C LEU A 136 5.96 -2.19 21.18
N ALA A 137 6.99 -2.98 20.84
CA ALA A 137 7.83 -3.73 21.77
C ALA A 137 9.07 -2.93 22.16
#